data_AF-A0A524H538-F1
#
_entry.id   AF-A0A524H538-F1
#
_cell.length_a   1.000
_cell.length_b   1.000
_cell.length_c   1.000
_cell.angle_alpha   90.00
_cell.angle_beta   90.00
_cell.angle_gamma   90.00
#
_symmetry.space_group_name_H-M   'P 1'
#
loop_
_entity.id
_entity.type
_entity.pdbx_description
1 polymer ?
#
loop_
_entity_poly.entity_id
_entity_poly.type
_entity_poly.pdbx_seq_one_letter_code
_entity_poly.pdbx_strand_id
1 'polypeptide(L)'
;MGRKNVIVAVAVFVFAFAIGQVQADTVTVPNCDFETMYKPDSTSITATITGWTQGVGPDYPIDSGVYTFSDETTGTLADIPGWLGYDRDGWIYWGGTYGRDETTGNLQGSVSTGSNHTSGGAYCYLINGGDWGNAAGGLIVSEASLGNIASGTTYTLSMYANGSATPIVLKLLANGTELTPTSSVSPTLTSTHQEFTRTYDADDLTSYVGQAMTIVCGLGRDAAGTQSHVDDVSLTSYTPSVPGQATDPIPADDATKVWGATYLSWTPGIDTDSSNVYFGTDSTPDSGEFQGNQTATTYNPGALSAETTYYWRIDPVNAIGTTTGEVWCFTTNVTPSSGMNTFLVSVPPSSSSWTDLAYLAAIPASAKTNTGGPSVIALDESETILEEIYYYLTLYNPANAYLVDTSGT
;
A
#
# COMPACT_ATOMS: atom_id res chain seq x y z
N MET A 1 -35.75 -32.96 -25.55
CA MET A 1 -34.66 -32.03 -25.91
C MET A 1 -34.86 -30.73 -25.13
N GLY A 2 -34.01 -30.22 -24.25
CA GLY A 2 -32.88 -30.77 -23.50
C GLY A 2 -32.85 -29.99 -22.17
N ARG A 3 -32.51 -30.65 -21.07
CA ARG A 3 -32.27 -29.97 -19.78
C ARG A 3 -30.99 -29.15 -19.94
N LYS A 4 -31.10 -27.82 -19.96
CA LYS A 4 -29.94 -26.95 -19.82
C LYS A 4 -29.51 -27.04 -18.35
N ASN A 5 -28.43 -27.77 -18.10
CA ASN A 5 -27.70 -27.68 -16.85
C ASN A 5 -27.20 -26.24 -16.73
N VAL A 6 -27.86 -25.43 -15.91
CA VAL A 6 -27.28 -24.16 -15.48
C VAL A 6 -26.30 -24.52 -14.39
N ILE A 7 -25.04 -24.68 -14.80
CA ILE A 7 -23.90 -24.63 -13.89
C ILE A 7 -23.91 -23.19 -13.36
N VAL A 8 -24.47 -22.99 -12.17
CA VAL A 8 -24.26 -21.73 -11.45
C VAL A 8 -22.81 -21.78 -11.02
N ALA A 9 -21.97 -21.02 -11.71
CA ALA A 9 -20.61 -20.77 -11.30
C ALA A 9 -20.68 -20.14 -9.90
N VAL A 10 -20.31 -20.92 -8.88
CA VAL A 10 -20.02 -20.40 -7.56
C VAL A 10 -18.85 -19.45 -7.75
N ALA A 11 -19.13 -18.15 -7.79
CA ALA A 11 -18.12 -17.14 -7.64
C ALA A 11 -17.62 -17.25 -6.19
N VAL A 12 -16.66 -18.15 -5.97
CA VAL A 12 -15.80 -18.10 -4.80
C VAL A 12 -15.07 -16.78 -4.94
N PHE A 13 -15.58 -15.73 -4.27
CA PHE A 13 -14.78 -14.56 -3.98
C PHE A 13 -13.69 -15.02 -3.01
N VAL A 14 -12.63 -15.58 -3.59
CA VAL A 14 -11.32 -15.61 -2.95
C VAL A 14 -10.93 -14.14 -2.86
N PHE A 15 -11.28 -13.49 -1.75
CA PHE A 15 -10.53 -12.32 -1.35
C PHE A 15 -9.09 -12.80 -1.21
N ALA A 16 -8.29 -12.36 -2.17
CA ALA A 16 -6.86 -12.55 -2.17
C ALA A 16 -6.33 -12.16 -0.79
N PHE A 17 -5.44 -13.01 -0.28
CA PHE A 17 -4.69 -12.82 0.96
C PHE A 17 -4.38 -11.35 1.19
N ALA A 18 -5.02 -10.74 2.18
CA ALA A 18 -4.40 -9.62 2.88
C ALA A 18 -3.24 -10.23 3.69
N ILE A 19 -2.12 -10.49 2.99
CA ILE A 19 -0.80 -10.48 3.62
C ILE A 19 -0.75 -9.15 4.37
N GLY A 20 -0.38 -9.19 5.66
CA GLY A 20 -0.38 -8.03 6.53
C GLY A 20 0.21 -6.81 5.83
N GLN A 21 -0.40 -5.65 6.01
CA GLN A 21 0.21 -4.40 5.60
C GLN A 21 1.62 -4.37 6.21
N VAL A 22 2.63 -4.02 5.43
CA VAL A 22 4.00 -3.84 5.92
C VAL A 22 4.25 -2.34 6.03
N GLN A 23 4.64 -1.84 7.20
CA GLN A 23 5.02 -0.43 7.31
C GLN A 23 6.45 -0.24 6.84
N ALA A 24 6.63 0.22 5.61
CA ALA A 24 7.91 0.77 5.20
C ALA A 24 7.98 2.26 5.60
N ASP A 25 9.03 2.64 6.31
CA ASP A 25 9.35 4.03 6.61
C ASP A 25 10.09 4.67 5.42
N THR A 26 9.81 5.94 5.14
CA THR A 26 10.53 6.71 4.12
C THR A 26 11.83 7.26 4.71
N VAL A 27 12.96 6.94 4.08
CA VAL A 27 14.23 7.62 4.33
C VAL A 27 14.29 8.86 3.46
N THR A 28 14.50 10.03 4.06
CA THR A 28 14.56 11.29 3.31
C THR A 28 15.75 11.30 2.36
N VAL A 29 15.47 11.40 1.06
CA VAL A 29 16.47 11.64 0.00
C VAL A 29 16.34 13.12 -0.41
N PRO A 30 17.32 13.98 -0.08
CA PRO A 30 17.25 15.40 -0.43
C PRO A 30 17.17 15.61 -1.94
N ASN A 31 16.24 16.47 -2.38
CA ASN A 31 16.05 16.82 -3.79
C ASN A 31 15.92 15.57 -4.69
N CYS A 32 15.11 14.60 -4.24
CA CYS A 32 14.92 13.30 -4.89
C CYS A 32 14.29 13.36 -6.29
N ASP A 33 13.55 14.43 -6.55
CA ASP A 33 12.80 14.75 -7.77
C ASP A 33 13.49 15.83 -8.62
N PHE A 34 14.65 16.32 -8.18
CA PHE A 34 15.42 17.37 -8.86
C PHE A 34 14.66 18.70 -9.04
N GLU A 35 13.61 18.93 -8.24
CA GLU A 35 12.75 20.10 -8.39
C GLU A 35 13.32 21.37 -7.75
N THR A 36 14.29 21.20 -6.86
CA THR A 36 14.79 22.28 -6.01
C THR A 36 16.12 22.83 -6.53
N MET A 37 16.15 24.13 -6.78
CA MET A 37 17.33 24.91 -7.12
C MET A 37 17.26 26.29 -6.45
N TYR A 38 18.41 26.89 -6.14
CA TYR A 38 18.51 28.18 -5.47
C TYR A 38 19.52 29.13 -6.13
N LYS A 39 19.35 30.43 -5.86
CA LYS A 39 20.38 31.42 -6.13
C LYS A 39 21.63 31.13 -5.29
N PRO A 40 22.85 31.29 -5.84
CA PRO A 40 24.07 31.14 -5.06
C PRO A 40 24.04 31.92 -3.75
N ASP A 41 24.60 31.33 -2.70
CA ASP A 41 24.62 31.86 -1.33
C ASP A 41 23.22 32.07 -0.70
N SER A 42 22.17 31.45 -1.26
CA SER A 42 20.80 31.51 -0.74
C SER A 42 20.17 30.13 -0.63
N THR A 43 19.38 29.93 0.43
CA THR A 43 18.51 28.74 0.58
C THR A 43 17.01 29.10 0.49
N SER A 44 16.69 30.35 0.16
CA SER A 44 15.31 30.86 0.17
C SER A 44 14.89 31.50 -1.15
N ILE A 45 15.84 31.89 -1.99
CA ILE A 45 15.57 32.43 -3.32
C ILE A 45 15.66 31.27 -4.29
N THR A 46 14.51 30.74 -4.71
CA THR A 46 14.45 29.58 -5.62
C THR A 46 14.77 29.98 -7.05
N ALA A 47 15.21 29.01 -7.85
CA ALA A 47 15.56 29.19 -9.24
C ALA A 47 14.70 28.31 -10.16
N THR A 48 14.40 28.82 -11.35
CA THR A 48 13.85 28.05 -12.47
C THR A 48 14.77 28.15 -13.68
N ILE A 49 14.68 27.19 -14.60
CA ILE A 49 15.53 27.14 -15.81
C ILE A 49 14.70 27.16 -17.09
N THR A 50 15.30 27.72 -18.14
CA THR A 50 14.77 27.72 -19.52
C THR A 50 15.59 26.86 -20.48
N GLY A 51 16.62 26.17 -19.96
CA GLY A 51 17.51 25.29 -20.71
C GLY A 51 17.96 24.12 -19.84
N TRP A 52 19.23 23.72 -19.97
CA TRP A 52 19.80 22.61 -19.20
C TRP A 52 21.06 23.04 -18.45
N THR A 53 21.23 22.49 -17.25
CA THR A 53 22.38 22.79 -16.38
C THR A 53 23.60 21.99 -16.82
N GLN A 54 24.78 22.33 -16.32
CA GLN A 54 25.99 21.53 -16.47
C GLN A 54 26.29 20.72 -15.20
N GLY A 55 25.29 20.02 -14.66
CA GLY A 55 25.45 19.16 -13.48
C GLY A 55 24.59 19.59 -12.29
N VAL A 56 25.04 19.22 -11.10
CA VAL A 56 24.35 19.39 -9.81
C VAL A 56 25.35 19.68 -8.68
N GLY A 57 24.90 20.36 -7.62
CA GLY A 57 25.69 20.78 -6.46
C GLY A 57 25.72 22.31 -6.30
N PRO A 58 26.71 22.87 -5.56
CA PRO A 58 26.88 24.32 -5.40
C PRO A 58 27.49 25.03 -6.63
N ASP A 59 27.01 26.23 -6.95
CA ASP A 59 27.51 27.14 -8.00
C ASP A 59 27.56 26.56 -9.42
N TYR A 60 26.52 25.86 -9.88
CA TYR A 60 26.55 25.17 -11.18
C TYR A 60 26.10 26.03 -12.36
N PRO A 61 26.89 26.05 -13.46
CA PRO A 61 26.57 26.84 -14.63
C PRO A 61 25.43 26.25 -15.45
N ILE A 62 24.68 27.13 -16.10
CA ILE A 62 23.73 26.74 -17.15
C ILE A 62 24.44 26.72 -18.51
N ASP A 63 24.21 25.68 -19.31
CA ASP A 63 24.89 25.50 -20.60
C ASP A 63 24.29 26.41 -21.69
N SER A 64 22.96 26.49 -21.69
CA SER A 64 22.21 27.42 -22.53
C SER A 64 20.99 27.93 -21.77
N GLY A 65 20.69 29.23 -21.93
CA GLY A 65 19.57 29.89 -21.25
C GLY A 65 20.00 30.67 -20.01
N VAL A 66 19.10 30.76 -19.04
CA VAL A 66 19.29 31.55 -17.83
C VAL A 66 18.57 30.92 -16.64
N TYR A 67 19.14 31.05 -15.43
CA TYR A 67 18.41 30.85 -14.19
C TYR A 67 17.57 32.09 -13.90
N THR A 68 16.27 31.91 -13.71
CA THR A 68 15.37 32.97 -13.25
C THR A 68 15.08 32.74 -11.78
N PHE A 69 15.36 33.73 -10.95
CA PHE A 69 15.22 33.62 -9.51
C PHE A 69 13.89 34.20 -9.03
N SER A 70 13.40 33.71 -7.89
CA SER A 70 12.14 34.16 -7.28
C SER A 70 12.18 35.63 -6.82
N ASP A 71 13.35 36.25 -6.75
CA ASP A 71 13.57 37.68 -6.49
C ASP A 71 13.59 38.53 -7.77
N GLU A 72 13.14 37.95 -8.89
CA GLU A 72 13.10 38.55 -10.25
C GLU A 72 14.47 38.81 -10.86
N THR A 73 15.57 38.43 -10.20
CA THR A 73 16.90 38.50 -10.79
C THR A 73 17.16 37.31 -11.71
N THR A 74 18.19 37.44 -12.54
CA THR A 74 18.66 36.37 -13.41
C THR A 74 20.14 36.13 -13.23
N GLY A 75 20.59 34.92 -13.56
CA GLY A 75 22.00 34.56 -13.45
C GLY A 75 22.37 33.35 -14.29
N THR A 76 23.68 33.08 -14.33
CA THR A 76 24.27 31.95 -15.05
C THR A 76 24.68 30.80 -14.13
N LEU A 77 24.61 30.99 -12.81
CA LEU A 77 24.96 30.01 -11.78
C LEU A 77 23.77 29.81 -10.82
N ALA A 78 23.58 28.59 -10.33
CA ALA A 78 22.62 28.25 -9.28
C ALA A 78 23.13 27.09 -8.42
N ASP A 79 22.66 27.04 -7.17
CA ASP A 79 22.85 25.90 -6.28
C ASP A 79 21.76 24.86 -6.54
N ILE A 80 22.15 23.62 -6.82
CA ILE A 80 21.28 22.49 -7.07
C ILE A 80 21.61 21.41 -6.01
N PRO A 81 21.02 21.50 -4.82
CA PRO A 81 21.48 20.74 -3.66
C PRO A 81 21.12 19.26 -3.73
N GLY A 82 21.70 18.47 -2.84
CA GLY A 82 21.31 17.08 -2.60
C GLY A 82 22.12 16.07 -3.41
N TRP A 83 22.76 16.49 -4.49
CA TRP A 83 23.52 15.62 -5.38
C TRP A 83 24.87 16.22 -5.77
N LEU A 84 25.86 15.35 -5.90
CA LEU A 84 27.21 15.62 -6.40
C LEU A 84 27.54 14.62 -7.52
N GLY A 85 28.59 14.87 -8.28
CA GLY A 85 29.12 13.94 -9.28
C GLY A 85 29.90 12.84 -8.58
N TYR A 86 29.63 11.59 -8.94
CA TYR A 86 30.13 10.44 -8.17
C TYR A 86 31.61 10.13 -8.42
N ASP A 87 32.04 10.11 -9.68
CA ASP A 87 33.40 9.74 -10.08
C ASP A 87 33.92 10.72 -11.14
N ARG A 88 34.24 11.95 -10.71
CA ARG A 88 34.60 13.05 -11.62
C ARG A 88 35.84 12.71 -12.43
N ASP A 89 36.92 12.33 -11.77
CA ASP A 89 38.20 12.13 -12.42
C ASP A 89 38.16 10.92 -13.36
N GLY A 90 37.49 9.83 -12.96
CA GLY A 90 37.23 8.71 -13.86
C GLY A 90 36.35 9.13 -15.04
N TRP A 91 35.32 9.95 -14.82
CA TRP A 91 34.44 10.41 -15.90
C TRP A 91 35.18 11.28 -16.92
N ILE A 92 36.04 12.19 -16.47
CA ILE A 92 36.92 12.99 -17.33
C ILE A 92 37.89 12.09 -18.09
N TYR A 93 38.55 11.16 -17.41
CA TYR A 93 39.49 10.22 -18.04
C TYR A 93 38.86 9.41 -19.17
N TRP A 94 37.58 9.06 -19.03
CA TRP A 94 36.79 8.35 -20.05
C TRP A 94 36.19 9.26 -21.14
N GLY A 95 36.58 10.54 -21.19
CA GLY A 95 36.15 11.48 -22.23
C GLY A 95 34.73 12.01 -22.03
N GLY A 96 34.21 11.97 -20.80
CA GLY A 96 32.84 12.36 -20.47
C GLY A 96 32.55 13.85 -20.58
N THR A 97 33.50 14.72 -20.90
CA THR A 97 33.34 16.16 -20.69
C THR A 97 32.41 16.80 -21.71
N TYR A 98 32.28 16.26 -22.92
CA TYR A 98 31.49 16.81 -24.04
C TYR A 98 31.71 18.31 -24.29
N GLY A 99 32.95 18.78 -24.05
CA GLY A 99 33.31 20.18 -24.21
C GLY A 99 33.00 21.07 -22.98
N ARG A 100 32.63 20.47 -21.84
CA ARG A 100 32.46 21.18 -20.56
C ARG A 100 33.79 21.42 -19.86
N ASP A 101 33.83 22.45 -19.02
CA ASP A 101 35.05 22.86 -18.30
C ASP A 101 35.52 21.81 -17.29
N GLU A 102 36.62 21.14 -17.61
CA GLU A 102 37.16 20.05 -16.80
C GLU A 102 37.85 20.52 -15.51
N THR A 103 37.94 21.83 -15.24
CA THR A 103 38.66 22.38 -14.09
C THR A 103 37.77 22.67 -12.87
N THR A 104 36.45 22.74 -13.05
CA THR A 104 35.48 23.03 -11.97
C THR A 104 34.25 22.13 -12.03
N GLY A 105 33.72 21.73 -10.87
CA GLY A 105 32.38 21.13 -10.74
C GLY A 105 32.23 19.63 -11.07
N ASN A 106 31.02 19.14 -10.80
CA ASN A 106 30.46 17.81 -11.00
C ASN A 106 29.55 17.76 -12.24
N LEU A 107 30.17 17.56 -13.39
CA LEU A 107 29.56 17.83 -14.69
C LEU A 107 28.82 16.62 -15.28
N GLN A 108 28.40 15.65 -14.47
CA GLN A 108 28.05 14.30 -14.95
C GLN A 108 26.63 14.15 -15.50
N GLY A 109 26.03 15.23 -16.03
CA GLY A 109 24.64 15.27 -16.52
C GLY A 109 24.07 16.69 -16.42
N SER A 110 22.75 16.81 -16.35
CA SER A 110 22.03 18.08 -16.34
C SER A 110 20.70 17.95 -15.61
N VAL A 111 20.27 18.98 -14.88
CA VAL A 111 18.85 19.18 -14.58
C VAL A 111 18.20 19.84 -15.80
N SER A 112 17.03 19.36 -16.20
CA SER A 112 16.34 19.85 -17.39
C SER A 112 14.82 19.82 -17.21
N THR A 113 14.11 20.60 -18.02
CA THR A 113 12.64 20.55 -18.08
C THR A 113 12.09 19.37 -18.89
N GLY A 114 12.95 18.46 -19.35
CA GLY A 114 12.58 17.38 -20.26
C GLY A 114 12.21 16.12 -19.48
N SER A 115 11.02 15.55 -19.72
CA SER A 115 10.61 14.25 -19.16
C SER A 115 10.63 14.18 -17.64
N ASN A 116 9.95 15.10 -16.95
CA ASN A 116 9.64 14.95 -15.52
C ASN A 116 8.62 13.80 -15.29
N HIS A 117 8.77 13.07 -14.20
CA HIS A 117 7.85 12.06 -13.71
C HIS A 117 6.96 12.57 -12.56
N THR A 118 7.50 13.40 -11.67
CA THR A 118 6.82 13.90 -10.47
C THR A 118 5.57 14.71 -10.83
N SER A 119 4.42 14.37 -10.22
CA SER A 119 3.17 15.06 -10.52
C SER A 119 3.23 16.54 -10.12
N GLY A 120 3.04 17.44 -11.10
CA GLY A 120 3.15 18.88 -10.88
C GLY A 120 4.58 19.43 -10.83
N GLY A 121 5.59 18.56 -10.98
CA GLY A 121 6.98 18.94 -11.14
C GLY A 121 7.31 19.50 -12.53
N ALA A 122 8.49 20.08 -12.67
CA ALA A 122 9.01 20.66 -13.89
C ALA A 122 10.32 20.02 -14.36
N TYR A 123 11.07 19.32 -13.49
CA TYR A 123 12.46 18.96 -13.74
C TYR A 123 12.72 17.46 -13.50
N CYS A 124 13.84 16.99 -14.04
CA CYS A 124 14.43 15.71 -13.68
C CYS A 124 15.92 15.74 -14.03
N TYR A 125 16.66 14.67 -13.70
CA TYR A 125 18.06 14.54 -14.05
C TYR A 125 18.26 13.82 -15.38
N LEU A 126 18.95 14.48 -16.31
CA LEU A 126 19.16 14.09 -17.69
C LEU A 126 20.63 13.73 -17.94
N ILE A 127 20.86 12.63 -18.67
CA ILE A 127 22.21 12.16 -19.00
C ILE A 127 22.34 11.80 -20.49
N ASN A 128 23.32 12.43 -21.14
CA ASN A 128 23.98 12.05 -22.40
C ASN A 128 24.28 10.55 -22.53
N GLY A 129 23.80 9.84 -23.55
CA GLY A 129 24.29 8.50 -23.93
C GLY A 129 25.34 8.54 -25.05
N GLY A 130 26.03 7.41 -25.26
CA GLY A 130 27.20 7.31 -26.15
C GLY A 130 26.96 7.72 -27.61
N ASP A 131 25.74 7.59 -28.12
CA ASP A 131 25.41 7.98 -29.49
C ASP A 131 25.51 9.50 -29.67
N TRP A 132 25.42 10.26 -28.58
CA TRP A 132 25.65 11.71 -28.52
C TRP A 132 27.03 12.05 -27.94
N GLY A 133 27.97 11.12 -28.08
CA GLY A 133 29.35 11.21 -27.58
C GLY A 133 29.51 10.61 -26.18
N ASN A 134 28.43 10.55 -25.39
CA ASN A 134 28.21 10.10 -24.00
C ASN A 134 28.85 8.84 -23.40
N ALA A 135 29.89 8.23 -23.97
CA ALA A 135 30.25 6.85 -23.60
C ALA A 135 30.72 6.71 -22.13
N ALA A 136 31.21 7.79 -21.51
CA ALA A 136 31.53 7.79 -20.08
C ALA A 136 30.27 7.71 -19.19
N GLY A 137 29.08 7.99 -19.74
CA GLY A 137 27.85 8.09 -18.97
C GLY A 137 27.86 9.29 -18.03
N GLY A 138 27.30 9.15 -16.85
CA GLY A 138 27.20 10.24 -15.90
C GLY A 138 26.50 9.80 -14.64
N LEU A 139 27.24 9.77 -13.54
CA LEU A 139 26.76 9.30 -12.25
C LEU A 139 26.76 10.44 -11.24
N ILE A 140 25.69 10.50 -10.48
CA ILE A 140 25.58 11.38 -9.32
C ILE A 140 25.47 10.56 -8.04
N VAL A 141 25.87 11.17 -6.94
CA VAL A 141 25.84 10.62 -5.59
C VAL A 141 25.14 11.59 -4.66
N SER A 142 24.37 11.09 -3.71
CA SER A 142 23.76 11.93 -2.69
C SER A 142 24.85 12.71 -1.93
N GLU A 143 24.70 14.03 -1.87
CA GLU A 143 25.68 14.95 -1.27
C GLU A 143 25.89 14.66 0.22
N ALA A 144 24.78 14.51 0.94
CA ALA A 144 24.76 14.17 2.35
C ALA A 144 24.51 12.68 2.57
N SER A 145 24.91 12.18 3.75
CA SER A 145 24.50 10.86 4.20
C SER A 145 22.98 10.82 4.43
N LEU A 146 22.37 9.70 4.06
CA LEU A 146 20.94 9.42 4.24
C LEU A 146 20.64 8.79 5.61
N GLY A 147 21.59 8.86 6.55
CA GLY A 147 21.59 8.12 7.80
C GLY A 147 22.47 6.86 7.74
N ASN A 148 22.46 6.08 8.82
CA ASN A 148 23.26 4.87 8.95
C ASN A 148 22.40 3.63 8.72
N ILE A 149 23.03 2.55 8.25
CA ILE A 149 22.39 1.23 8.15
C ILE A 149 21.98 0.77 9.54
N ALA A 150 20.69 0.54 9.73
CA ALA A 150 20.11 0.06 10.96
C ALA A 150 20.15 -1.48 11.03
N SER A 151 20.25 -2.00 12.24
CA SER A 151 20.26 -3.45 12.49
C SER A 151 18.87 -4.03 12.27
N GLY A 152 18.78 -5.17 11.56
CA GLY A 152 17.50 -5.85 11.32
C GLY A 152 16.61 -5.14 10.30
N THR A 153 17.15 -4.18 9.55
CA THR A 153 16.39 -3.34 8.62
C THR A 153 16.67 -3.74 7.18
N THR A 154 15.63 -4.02 6.42
CA THR A 154 15.67 -4.17 4.96
C THR A 154 15.49 -2.80 4.32
N TYR A 155 16.23 -2.51 3.25
CA TYR A 155 16.11 -1.26 2.49
C TYR A 155 15.66 -1.54 1.07
N THR A 156 14.73 -0.73 0.54
CA THR A 156 14.37 -0.74 -0.88
C THR A 156 14.66 0.62 -1.48
N LEU A 157 15.59 0.64 -2.43
CA LEU A 157 15.97 1.80 -3.21
C LEU A 157 15.23 1.76 -4.55
N SER A 158 14.47 2.81 -4.86
CA SER A 158 13.71 2.97 -6.09
C SER A 158 14.09 4.25 -6.84
N MET A 159 13.87 4.25 -8.14
CA MET A 159 14.03 5.41 -9.03
C MET A 159 13.23 5.17 -10.30
N TYR A 160 12.70 6.23 -10.90
CA TYR A 160 12.08 6.16 -12.23
C TYR A 160 13.06 6.60 -13.31
N ALA A 161 13.07 5.90 -14.43
CA ALA A 161 13.88 6.30 -15.58
C ALA A 161 13.17 6.05 -16.92
N ASN A 162 13.49 6.88 -17.92
CA ASN A 162 13.06 6.71 -19.29
C ASN A 162 14.21 7.01 -20.28
N GLY A 163 13.96 6.81 -21.57
CA GLY A 163 14.88 7.15 -22.65
C GLY A 163 15.44 5.93 -23.37
N SER A 164 16.69 6.03 -23.82
CA SER A 164 17.37 4.97 -24.56
C SER A 164 18.83 4.76 -24.15
N ALA A 165 19.41 5.69 -23.38
CA ALA A 165 20.78 5.55 -22.92
C ALA A 165 20.89 4.52 -21.80
N THR A 166 21.80 3.55 -21.97
CA THR A 166 22.03 2.45 -21.03
C THR A 166 23.54 2.17 -20.93
N PRO A 167 24.06 1.59 -19.82
CA PRO A 167 23.34 0.98 -18.69
C PRO A 167 22.89 1.99 -17.62
N ILE A 168 21.62 1.90 -17.17
CA ILE A 168 21.15 2.63 -16.00
C ILE A 168 21.77 2.06 -14.74
N VAL A 169 22.23 2.94 -13.86
CA VAL A 169 22.86 2.63 -12.59
C VAL A 169 21.98 3.13 -11.45
N LEU A 170 21.77 2.26 -10.46
CA LEU A 170 21.12 2.56 -9.19
C LEU A 170 21.76 1.71 -8.11
N LYS A 171 22.42 2.34 -7.14
CA LYS A 171 23.25 1.68 -6.12
C LYS A 171 23.05 2.32 -4.75
N LEU A 172 23.02 1.50 -3.72
CA LEU A 172 23.16 1.92 -2.33
C LEU A 172 24.58 1.60 -1.87
N LEU A 173 25.21 2.55 -1.17
CA LEU A 173 26.59 2.43 -0.69
C LEU A 173 26.60 2.50 0.83
N ALA A 174 27.52 1.76 1.45
CA ALA A 174 27.87 1.84 2.87
C ALA A 174 29.29 2.39 3.01
N ASN A 175 29.43 3.60 3.57
CA ASN A 175 30.71 4.33 3.66
C ASN A 175 31.50 4.32 2.34
N GLY A 176 30.81 4.54 1.20
CA GLY A 176 31.41 4.55 -0.13
C GLY A 176 31.62 3.17 -0.78
N THR A 177 31.32 2.07 -0.07
CA THR A 177 31.37 0.71 -0.63
C THR A 177 30.01 0.33 -1.19
N GLU A 178 29.94 -0.09 -2.45
CA GLU A 178 28.70 -0.56 -3.07
C GLU A 178 28.15 -1.81 -2.37
N LEU A 179 26.89 -1.76 -1.97
CA LEU A 179 26.17 -2.90 -1.44
C LEU A 179 25.66 -3.78 -2.58
N THR A 180 25.61 -5.08 -2.34
CA THR A 180 25.01 -6.03 -3.29
C THR A 180 23.53 -6.20 -2.95
N PRO A 181 22.61 -5.90 -3.88
CA PRO A 181 21.19 -6.10 -3.66
C PRO A 181 20.84 -7.59 -3.68
N THR A 182 19.91 -8.02 -2.82
CA THR A 182 19.36 -9.39 -2.81
C THR A 182 18.38 -9.62 -3.94
N SER A 183 17.67 -8.55 -4.36
CA SER A 183 16.81 -8.57 -5.55
C SER A 183 16.85 -7.24 -6.30
N SER A 184 16.52 -7.28 -7.59
CA SER A 184 16.58 -6.09 -8.44
C SER A 184 15.54 -6.14 -9.56
N VAL A 185 14.91 -5.01 -9.83
CA VAL A 185 14.09 -4.78 -11.02
C VAL A 185 14.82 -3.78 -11.91
N SER A 186 15.07 -4.16 -13.17
CA SER A 186 15.74 -3.32 -14.18
C SER A 186 15.06 -3.49 -15.53
N PRO A 187 13.98 -2.74 -15.79
CA PRO A 187 13.23 -2.87 -17.03
C PRO A 187 14.01 -2.32 -18.23
N THR A 188 13.64 -2.74 -19.44
CA THR A 188 14.16 -2.16 -20.67
C THR A 188 13.63 -0.73 -20.84
N LEU A 189 14.51 0.25 -21.05
CA LEU A 189 14.07 1.63 -21.22
C LEU A 189 13.17 1.82 -22.46
N THR A 190 12.22 2.74 -22.31
CA THR A 190 11.27 3.19 -23.33
C THR A 190 11.07 4.70 -23.16
N SER A 191 10.20 5.32 -23.96
CA SER A 191 9.88 6.74 -23.83
C SER A 191 9.09 7.08 -22.54
N THR A 192 8.51 6.09 -21.86
CA THR A 192 7.79 6.30 -20.59
C THR A 192 8.67 5.93 -19.41
N HIS A 193 8.46 6.61 -18.28
CA HIS A 193 9.13 6.29 -17.03
C HIS A 193 8.79 4.87 -16.58
N GLN A 194 9.83 4.17 -16.15
CA GLN A 194 9.75 2.81 -15.63
C GLN A 194 10.55 2.76 -14.34
N GLU A 195 10.02 2.02 -13.38
CA GLU A 195 10.63 1.90 -12.06
C GLU A 195 11.81 0.91 -12.08
N PHE A 196 12.93 1.36 -11.53
CA PHE A 196 14.09 0.55 -11.19
C PHE A 196 14.11 0.39 -9.68
N THR A 197 14.28 -0.84 -9.20
CA THR A 197 14.32 -1.11 -7.75
C THR A 197 15.50 -2.00 -7.37
N ARG A 198 16.00 -1.82 -6.15
CA ARG A 198 17.04 -2.63 -5.51
C ARG A 198 16.61 -2.89 -4.07
N THR A 199 16.51 -4.16 -3.68
CA THR A 199 16.23 -4.55 -2.30
C THR A 199 17.49 -5.09 -1.65
N TYR A 200 17.72 -4.70 -0.40
CA TYR A 200 18.85 -5.11 0.42
C TYR A 200 18.31 -5.65 1.74
N ASP A 201 18.28 -6.98 1.87
CA ASP A 201 17.73 -7.64 3.06
C ASP A 201 18.64 -7.47 4.27
N ALA A 202 18.02 -7.34 5.44
CA ALA A 202 18.71 -7.09 6.71
C ALA A 202 19.85 -8.08 7.02
N ASP A 203 19.67 -9.36 6.67
CA ASP A 203 20.64 -10.43 6.95
C ASP A 203 21.98 -10.19 6.22
N ASP A 204 21.91 -9.69 4.99
CA ASP A 204 23.09 -9.40 4.15
C ASP A 204 23.77 -8.07 4.54
N LEU A 205 23.09 -7.24 5.34
CA LEU A 205 23.58 -5.95 5.80
C LEU A 205 24.28 -5.99 7.17
N THR A 206 24.31 -7.14 7.83
CA THR A 206 24.84 -7.29 9.21
C THR A 206 26.27 -6.75 9.40
N SER A 207 27.16 -6.92 8.42
CA SER A 207 28.53 -6.38 8.48
C SER A 207 28.64 -4.87 8.20
N TYR A 208 27.56 -4.27 7.71
CA TYR A 208 27.49 -2.85 7.32
C TYR A 208 26.70 -2.01 8.33
N VAL A 209 26.09 -2.61 9.35
CA VAL A 209 25.35 -1.90 10.40
C VAL A 209 26.19 -0.77 11.00
N GLY A 210 25.59 0.42 11.10
CA GLY A 210 26.22 1.63 11.60
C GLY A 210 27.04 2.42 10.58
N GLN A 211 27.24 1.90 9.36
CA GLN A 211 27.90 2.64 8.28
C GLN A 211 26.93 3.62 7.61
N ALA A 212 27.46 4.77 7.18
CA ALA A 212 26.67 5.82 6.55
C ALA A 212 26.23 5.41 5.13
N MET A 213 24.97 5.67 4.80
CA MET A 213 24.40 5.38 3.49
C MET A 213 24.53 6.56 2.54
N THR A 214 24.87 6.27 1.29
CA THR A 214 24.72 7.18 0.14
C THR A 214 24.13 6.43 -1.05
N ILE A 215 23.47 7.16 -1.96
CA ILE A 215 22.90 6.60 -3.19
C ILE A 215 23.75 7.07 -4.37
N VAL A 216 23.98 6.19 -5.34
CA VAL A 216 24.52 6.53 -6.65
C VAL A 216 23.51 6.18 -7.73
N CYS A 217 23.22 7.12 -8.62
CA CYS A 217 22.33 6.89 -9.75
C CYS A 217 22.80 7.61 -11.03
N GLY A 218 22.22 7.22 -12.16
CA GLY A 218 22.47 7.82 -13.48
C GLY A 218 22.82 6.79 -14.53
N LEU A 219 23.78 7.13 -15.39
CA LEU A 219 24.21 6.32 -16.52
C LEU A 219 25.64 5.80 -16.32
N GLY A 220 25.83 4.50 -16.47
CA GLY A 220 27.13 3.84 -16.31
C GLY A 220 28.10 4.08 -17.47
N ARG A 221 29.32 3.56 -17.32
CA ARG A 221 30.35 3.55 -18.38
C ARG A 221 29.93 2.69 -19.57
N ASP A 222 30.62 2.88 -20.68
CA ASP A 222 30.34 2.24 -21.97
C ASP A 222 28.89 2.49 -22.43
N ALA A 223 28.37 3.67 -22.11
CA ALA A 223 26.99 3.97 -22.39
C ALA A 223 26.72 3.99 -23.90
N ALA A 224 25.61 3.37 -24.31
CA ALA A 224 25.09 3.44 -25.68
C ALA A 224 23.70 4.09 -25.67
N GLY A 225 23.19 4.49 -26.83
CA GLY A 225 21.90 5.19 -26.94
C GLY A 225 22.07 6.71 -26.85
N THR A 226 20.97 7.44 -27.01
CA THR A 226 21.03 8.91 -27.15
C THR A 226 21.03 9.64 -25.82
N GLN A 227 20.01 9.41 -25.00
CA GLN A 227 19.79 10.09 -23.72
C GLN A 227 18.85 9.28 -22.85
N SER A 228 18.98 9.45 -21.53
CA SER A 228 18.03 8.96 -20.53
C SER A 228 17.80 9.99 -19.45
N HIS A 229 16.65 9.89 -18.78
CA HIS A 229 16.26 10.72 -17.67
C HIS A 229 16.03 9.84 -16.45
N VAL A 230 16.35 10.37 -15.27
CA VAL A 230 16.09 9.74 -13.98
C VAL A 230 15.39 10.73 -13.06
N ASP A 231 14.48 10.20 -12.26
CA ASP A 231 13.59 10.99 -11.42
C ASP A 231 13.07 10.18 -10.23
N ASP A 232 12.45 10.86 -9.27
CA ASP A 232 11.77 10.28 -8.10
C ASP A 232 12.62 9.23 -7.37
N VAL A 233 13.85 9.59 -7.00
CA VAL A 233 14.76 8.69 -6.27
C VAL A 233 14.29 8.53 -4.83
N SER A 234 13.92 7.32 -4.43
CA SER A 234 13.40 7.07 -3.09
C SER A 234 14.12 5.92 -2.40
N LEU A 235 14.21 6.02 -1.08
CA LEU A 235 14.71 4.95 -0.23
C LEU A 235 13.69 4.70 0.86
N THR A 236 13.21 3.46 0.95
CA THR A 236 12.36 3.02 2.04
C THR A 236 13.11 2.01 2.89
N SER A 237 12.77 1.97 4.18
CA SER A 237 13.33 1.05 5.14
C SER A 237 12.21 0.30 5.85
N TYR A 238 12.39 -0.99 6.08
CA TYR A 238 11.47 -1.81 6.85
C TYR A 238 12.25 -2.58 7.91
N THR A 239 11.89 -2.35 9.17
CA THR A 239 12.42 -3.13 10.30
C THR A 239 11.24 -3.91 10.87
N PRO A 240 11.23 -5.25 10.73
CA PRO A 240 10.14 -6.04 11.28
C PRO A 240 9.96 -5.80 12.78
N SER A 241 8.72 -5.60 13.18
CA SER A 241 8.33 -5.47 14.59
C SER A 241 7.41 -6.61 15.00
N VAL A 242 7.06 -6.71 16.29
CA VAL A 242 5.94 -7.60 16.66
C VAL A 242 4.67 -7.08 15.96
N PRO A 243 3.75 -7.97 15.55
CA PRO A 243 2.58 -7.56 14.78
C PRO A 243 1.75 -6.46 15.47
N GLY A 244 1.08 -5.63 14.68
CA GLY A 244 -0.01 -4.80 15.21
C GLY A 244 -1.16 -5.65 15.74
N GLN A 245 -2.02 -5.08 16.58
CA GLN A 245 -3.26 -5.74 16.98
C GLN A 245 -4.20 -5.88 15.79
N ALA A 246 -5.01 -6.93 15.78
CA ALA A 246 -6.12 -7.05 14.84
C ALA A 246 -7.19 -6.00 15.15
N THR A 247 -7.91 -5.55 14.12
CA THR A 247 -8.95 -4.50 14.23
C THR A 247 -10.21 -4.90 13.48
N ASP A 248 -11.23 -4.03 13.53
CA ASP A 248 -12.48 -4.15 12.78
C ASP A 248 -13.16 -5.52 12.90
N PRO A 249 -13.46 -5.96 14.14
CA PRO A 249 -14.12 -7.24 14.36
C PRO A 249 -15.51 -7.26 13.74
N ILE A 250 -15.87 -8.42 13.18
CA ILE A 250 -17.23 -8.76 12.78
C ILE A 250 -17.54 -10.11 13.42
N PRO A 251 -18.61 -10.24 14.23
CA PRO A 251 -19.48 -9.16 14.70
C PRO A 251 -18.70 -8.04 15.39
N ALA A 252 -19.21 -6.81 15.24
CA ALA A 252 -18.63 -5.66 15.94
C ALA A 252 -18.59 -5.93 17.45
N ASP A 253 -17.61 -5.33 18.12
CA ASP A 253 -17.51 -5.46 19.56
C ASP A 253 -18.79 -4.96 20.26
N ASP A 254 -19.18 -5.64 21.33
CA ASP A 254 -20.44 -5.49 22.04
C ASP A 254 -21.72 -5.68 21.19
N ALA A 255 -21.63 -6.27 19.99
CA ALA A 255 -22.82 -6.50 19.16
C ALA A 255 -23.83 -7.40 19.88
N THR A 256 -25.11 -7.04 19.78
CA THR A 256 -26.22 -7.82 20.34
C THR A 256 -27.12 -8.33 19.23
N LYS A 257 -27.88 -9.40 19.51
CA LYS A 257 -28.81 -10.04 18.57
C LYS A 257 -28.11 -10.60 17.33
N VAL A 258 -26.87 -11.04 17.49
CA VAL A 258 -26.11 -11.71 16.43
C VAL A 258 -26.73 -13.07 16.13
N TRP A 259 -26.86 -13.42 14.85
CA TRP A 259 -27.41 -14.71 14.46
C TRP A 259 -26.47 -15.87 14.82
N GLY A 260 -27.02 -16.99 15.29
CA GLY A 260 -26.25 -18.13 15.83
C GLY A 260 -25.38 -18.90 14.83
N ALA A 261 -25.28 -18.44 13.59
CA ALA A 261 -24.41 -18.96 12.53
C ALA A 261 -23.68 -17.79 11.85
N THR A 262 -22.84 -17.10 12.61
CA THR A 262 -22.04 -15.98 12.13
C THR A 262 -20.58 -16.41 12.03
N TYR A 263 -19.91 -16.02 10.94
CA TYR A 263 -18.46 -16.11 10.87
C TYR A 263 -17.87 -14.95 11.64
N LEU A 264 -16.79 -15.21 12.37
CA LEU A 264 -15.95 -14.15 12.88
C LEU A 264 -15.03 -13.69 11.76
N SER A 265 -14.82 -12.39 11.61
CA SER A 265 -13.79 -11.84 10.73
C SER A 265 -13.15 -10.60 11.32
N TRP A 266 -11.91 -10.34 10.96
CA TRP A 266 -11.13 -9.21 11.46
C TRP A 266 -10.21 -8.67 10.37
N THR A 267 -9.78 -7.42 10.51
CA THR A 267 -8.63 -6.87 9.81
C THR A 267 -7.35 -7.31 10.54
N PRO A 268 -6.38 -7.95 9.88
CA PRO A 268 -5.12 -8.30 10.51
C PRO A 268 -4.30 -7.04 10.83
N GLY A 269 -3.56 -7.08 11.93
CA GLY A 269 -2.63 -6.00 12.26
C GLY A 269 -1.47 -5.91 11.27
N ILE A 270 -0.77 -4.79 11.28
CA ILE A 270 0.45 -4.58 10.49
C ILE A 270 1.51 -5.66 10.82
N ASP A 271 2.31 -6.08 9.87
CA ASP A 271 3.33 -7.12 10.01
C ASP A 271 2.81 -8.49 10.50
N THR A 272 1.53 -8.81 10.30
CA THR A 272 0.94 -10.11 10.67
C THR A 272 1.15 -11.16 9.58
N ASP A 273 1.78 -12.28 9.93
CA ASP A 273 1.89 -13.47 9.05
C ASP A 273 0.75 -14.48 9.30
N SER A 274 0.33 -14.63 10.56
CA SER A 274 -0.73 -15.54 10.98
C SER A 274 -1.42 -15.06 12.26
N SER A 275 -2.49 -15.72 12.68
CA SER A 275 -3.25 -15.34 13.87
C SER A 275 -3.60 -16.56 14.70
N ASN A 276 -3.34 -16.47 16.00
CA ASN A 276 -3.86 -17.38 17.01
C ASN A 276 -5.28 -16.94 17.37
N VAL A 277 -6.26 -17.81 17.15
CA VAL A 277 -7.68 -17.51 17.39
C VAL A 277 -8.10 -18.06 18.74
N TYR A 278 -8.76 -17.23 19.54
CA TYR A 278 -9.38 -17.61 20.80
C TYR A 278 -10.87 -17.33 20.73
N PHE A 279 -11.70 -18.30 21.12
CA PHE A 279 -13.15 -18.17 21.09
C PHE A 279 -13.79 -19.02 22.19
N GLY A 280 -14.73 -18.44 22.94
CA GLY A 280 -15.49 -19.15 23.96
C GLY A 280 -16.49 -18.28 24.70
N THR A 281 -16.85 -18.68 25.91
CA THR A 281 -17.81 -17.97 26.78
C THR A 281 -17.15 -17.33 28.00
N ASP A 282 -15.83 -17.51 28.17
CA ASP A 282 -15.04 -16.85 29.20
C ASP A 282 -14.65 -15.44 28.73
N SER A 283 -14.92 -14.42 29.57
CA SER A 283 -14.57 -13.02 29.29
C SER A 283 -13.06 -12.74 29.30
N THR A 284 -12.26 -13.70 29.75
CA THR A 284 -10.81 -13.65 29.79
C THR A 284 -10.19 -14.83 29.02
N PRO A 285 -10.32 -14.88 27.68
CA PRO A 285 -9.86 -16.02 26.90
C PRO A 285 -8.41 -16.41 27.19
N ASP A 286 -8.18 -17.68 27.48
CA ASP A 286 -6.85 -18.23 27.73
C ASP A 286 -6.60 -19.48 26.86
N SER A 287 -5.67 -20.33 27.27
CA SER A 287 -5.41 -21.61 26.61
C SER A 287 -6.65 -22.51 26.41
N GLY A 288 -7.70 -22.38 27.24
CA GLY A 288 -8.95 -23.12 27.13
C GLY A 288 -9.79 -22.70 25.92
N GLU A 289 -9.69 -21.43 25.50
CA GLU A 289 -10.42 -20.87 24.37
C GLU A 289 -9.62 -20.93 23.06
N PHE A 290 -8.37 -21.40 23.08
CA PHE A 290 -7.51 -21.44 21.90
C PHE A 290 -8.04 -22.42 20.83
N GLN A 291 -8.31 -21.90 19.64
CA GLN A 291 -8.89 -22.64 18.50
C GLN A 291 -7.86 -23.03 17.44
N GLY A 292 -6.65 -22.46 17.50
CA GLY A 292 -5.56 -22.76 16.57
C GLY A 292 -4.92 -21.51 15.95
N ASN A 293 -3.87 -21.76 15.16
CA ASN A 293 -3.21 -20.75 14.35
C ASN A 293 -3.65 -20.86 12.89
N GLN A 294 -3.92 -19.73 12.24
CA GLN A 294 -4.31 -19.68 10.84
C GLN A 294 -3.86 -18.39 10.15
N THR A 295 -3.71 -18.42 8.82
CA THR A 295 -3.45 -17.23 8.00
C THR A 295 -4.75 -16.57 7.52
N ALA A 296 -5.87 -17.29 7.56
CA ALA A 296 -7.18 -16.75 7.20
C ALA A 296 -7.63 -15.73 8.26
N THR A 297 -8.27 -14.65 7.80
CA THR A 297 -8.82 -13.58 8.65
C THR A 297 -10.29 -13.82 9.01
N THR A 298 -10.73 -15.08 8.94
CA THR A 298 -12.09 -15.50 9.27
C THR A 298 -12.06 -16.79 10.07
N TYR A 299 -12.99 -16.93 11.02
CA TYR A 299 -13.14 -18.14 11.83
C TYR A 299 -14.61 -18.55 11.89
N ASN A 300 -14.88 -19.85 11.67
CA ASN A 300 -16.23 -20.41 11.81
C ASN A 300 -16.37 -21.04 13.20
N PRO A 301 -17.11 -20.41 14.12
CA PRO A 301 -17.29 -20.96 15.46
C PRO A 301 -18.31 -22.13 15.50
N GLY A 302 -18.94 -22.45 14.37
CA GLY A 302 -20.00 -23.44 14.28
C GLY A 302 -21.33 -22.93 14.81
N ALA A 303 -22.17 -23.85 15.30
CA ALA A 303 -23.48 -23.50 15.85
C ALA A 303 -23.32 -22.90 17.25
N LEU A 304 -23.92 -21.72 17.45
CA LEU A 304 -23.88 -21.01 18.73
C LEU A 304 -25.18 -21.18 19.52
N SER A 305 -25.06 -21.21 20.85
CA SER A 305 -26.21 -21.17 21.75
C SER A 305 -26.86 -19.79 21.68
N ALA A 306 -28.19 -19.75 21.70
CA ALA A 306 -28.95 -18.51 21.73
C ALA A 306 -28.80 -17.78 23.07
N GLU A 307 -29.06 -16.48 23.08
CA GLU A 307 -28.99 -15.61 24.27
C GLU A 307 -27.68 -15.75 25.07
N THR A 308 -26.59 -16.06 24.37
CA THR A 308 -25.29 -16.35 24.99
C THR A 308 -24.29 -15.30 24.52
N THR A 309 -23.56 -14.72 25.48
CA THR A 309 -22.43 -13.84 25.19
C THR A 309 -21.19 -14.70 24.95
N TYR A 310 -20.58 -14.50 23.78
CA TYR A 310 -19.32 -15.10 23.39
C TYR A 310 -18.23 -14.04 23.40
N TYR A 311 -17.03 -14.46 23.75
CA TYR A 311 -15.82 -13.65 23.75
C TYR A 311 -14.79 -14.27 22.84
N TRP A 312 -14.04 -13.41 22.16
CA TRP A 312 -13.03 -13.84 21.24
C TRP A 312 -11.89 -12.84 21.16
N ARG A 313 -10.71 -13.37 20.85
CA ARG A 313 -9.48 -12.60 20.75
C ARG A 313 -8.67 -13.15 19.60
N ILE A 314 -8.04 -12.25 18.87
CA ILE A 314 -7.11 -12.59 17.80
C ILE A 314 -5.74 -12.12 18.24
N ASP A 315 -4.81 -13.05 18.43
CA ASP A 315 -3.41 -12.73 18.72
C ASP A 315 -2.60 -12.86 17.42
N PRO A 316 -2.22 -11.75 16.77
CA PRO A 316 -1.46 -11.81 15.52
C PRO A 316 -0.01 -12.23 15.79
N VAL A 317 0.58 -12.95 14.83
CA VAL A 317 1.87 -13.64 14.96
C VAL A 317 2.72 -13.40 13.72
N ASN A 318 4.02 -13.17 13.93
CA ASN A 318 5.06 -13.22 12.91
C ASN A 318 6.36 -13.80 13.48
N ALA A 319 7.44 -13.76 12.70
CA ALA A 319 8.74 -14.27 13.13
C ALA A 319 9.37 -13.51 14.33
N ILE A 320 8.98 -12.25 14.55
CA ILE A 320 9.45 -11.44 15.68
C ILE A 320 8.72 -11.80 16.97
N GLY A 321 7.44 -12.13 16.90
CA GLY A 321 6.68 -12.64 18.04
C GLY A 321 5.18 -12.63 17.85
N THR A 322 4.48 -12.60 18.98
CA THR A 322 3.02 -12.56 19.06
C THR A 322 2.59 -11.30 19.81
N THR A 323 1.57 -10.62 19.29
CA THR A 323 0.92 -9.51 19.98
C THR A 323 -0.41 -9.98 20.52
N THR A 324 -0.65 -9.79 21.82
CA THR A 324 -1.94 -10.11 22.43
C THR A 324 -3.00 -9.12 21.94
N GLY A 325 -4.08 -9.63 21.36
CA GLY A 325 -5.19 -8.83 20.86
C GLY A 325 -6.09 -8.27 21.96
N GLU A 326 -6.98 -7.37 21.57
CA GLU A 326 -8.11 -6.98 22.41
C GLU A 326 -9.16 -8.10 22.45
N VAL A 327 -9.86 -8.21 23.58
CA VAL A 327 -10.96 -9.17 23.73
C VAL A 327 -12.23 -8.49 23.24
N TRP A 328 -12.82 -9.03 22.19
CA TRP A 328 -14.12 -8.61 21.67
C TRP A 328 -15.22 -9.53 22.16
N CYS A 329 -16.45 -9.02 22.23
CA CYS A 329 -17.60 -9.82 22.58
C CYS A 329 -18.80 -9.57 21.67
N PHE A 330 -19.69 -10.56 21.61
CA PHE A 330 -21.02 -10.38 21.05
C PHE A 330 -22.02 -11.29 21.73
N THR A 331 -23.30 -10.93 21.69
CA THR A 331 -24.39 -11.71 22.25
C THR A 331 -25.32 -12.21 21.17
N THR A 332 -25.52 -13.53 21.11
CA THR A 332 -26.43 -14.15 20.15
C THR A 332 -27.88 -13.80 20.42
N ASN A 333 -28.70 -13.77 19.36
CA ASN A 333 -30.12 -13.48 19.46
C ASN A 333 -30.88 -14.57 20.23
N VAL A 334 -32.10 -14.23 20.63
CA VAL A 334 -33.05 -15.18 21.21
C VAL A 334 -33.37 -16.28 20.21
N THR A 335 -33.44 -17.54 20.67
CA THR A 335 -33.92 -18.63 19.81
C THR A 335 -35.34 -18.25 19.35
N PRO A 336 -35.68 -18.29 18.05
CA PRO A 336 -37.06 -18.19 17.66
C PRO A 336 -37.82 -19.32 18.35
N SER A 337 -38.77 -18.99 19.22
CA SER A 337 -39.58 -19.99 19.89
C SER A 337 -40.22 -20.89 18.84
N SER A 338 -40.11 -22.22 19.01
CA SER A 338 -40.86 -23.18 18.21
C SER A 338 -42.34 -22.78 18.22
N GLY A 339 -42.84 -22.25 17.09
CA GLY A 339 -44.18 -21.68 16.98
C GLY A 339 -44.29 -20.26 16.39
N MET A 340 -43.18 -19.58 16.08
CA MET A 340 -43.26 -18.31 15.34
C MET A 340 -43.60 -18.55 13.86
N ASN A 341 -44.77 -18.08 13.43
CA ASN A 341 -45.11 -17.97 12.01
C ASN A 341 -44.41 -16.73 11.45
N THR A 342 -43.41 -16.94 10.59
CA THR A 342 -42.69 -15.86 9.90
C THR A 342 -43.33 -15.67 8.53
N PHE A 343 -43.78 -14.47 8.21
CA PHE A 343 -44.41 -14.14 6.94
C PHE A 343 -43.55 -13.13 6.19
N LEU A 344 -43.12 -13.51 5.00
CA LEU A 344 -42.29 -12.68 4.12
C LEU A 344 -43.22 -11.99 3.13
N VAL A 345 -43.23 -10.65 3.14
CA VAL A 345 -44.00 -9.84 2.21
C VAL A 345 -43.03 -9.16 1.25
N SER A 346 -43.12 -9.51 -0.04
CA SER A 346 -42.50 -8.72 -1.10
C SER A 346 -43.41 -7.53 -1.41
N VAL A 347 -42.88 -6.31 -1.28
CA VAL A 347 -43.63 -5.07 -1.55
C VAL A 347 -43.24 -4.58 -2.95
N PRO A 348 -44.20 -4.34 -3.86
CA PRO A 348 -43.86 -3.88 -5.21
C PRO A 348 -43.25 -2.46 -5.21
N PRO A 349 -42.49 -2.08 -6.25
CA PRO A 349 -41.63 -0.87 -6.25
C PRO A 349 -42.36 0.49 -6.31
N SER A 350 -43.65 0.59 -6.00
CA SER A 350 -44.46 1.73 -6.45
C SER A 350 -45.02 2.66 -5.37
N SER A 351 -44.57 2.59 -4.11
CA SER A 351 -44.86 3.65 -3.14
C SER A 351 -43.60 4.16 -2.46
N SER A 352 -43.09 5.29 -2.97
CA SER A 352 -41.96 6.08 -2.50
C SER A 352 -42.11 6.69 -1.09
N SER A 353 -42.86 6.05 -0.19
CA SER A 353 -43.08 6.53 1.17
C SER A 353 -42.82 5.49 2.26
N TRP A 354 -42.35 4.28 1.94
CA TRP A 354 -41.82 3.35 2.92
C TRP A 354 -40.30 3.44 2.91
N THR A 355 -39.78 4.47 3.56
CA THR A 355 -38.36 4.53 3.93
C THR A 355 -38.20 3.80 5.25
N ASP A 356 -37.31 2.81 5.27
CA ASP A 356 -36.79 2.06 6.43
C ASP A 356 -37.81 1.52 7.44
N LEU A 357 -38.13 0.22 7.34
CA LEU A 357 -38.70 -0.52 8.47
C LEU A 357 -38.38 -2.02 8.39
N ALA A 358 -37.16 -2.40 8.79
CA ALA A 358 -36.90 -3.72 9.37
C ALA A 358 -37.01 -3.62 10.89
N TYR A 359 -38.23 -3.50 11.44
CA TYR A 359 -38.42 -3.72 12.88
C TYR A 359 -38.72 -5.20 13.11
N LEU A 360 -37.76 -5.93 13.67
CA LEU A 360 -38.05 -7.13 14.45
C LEU A 360 -38.66 -6.69 15.79
N ALA A 361 -39.90 -6.19 15.75
CA ALA A 361 -40.66 -5.96 16.97
C ALA A 361 -41.24 -7.30 17.41
N ALA A 362 -40.61 -7.94 18.40
CA ALA A 362 -41.30 -8.92 19.22
C ALA A 362 -42.48 -8.22 19.91
N ILE A 363 -43.67 -8.30 19.32
CA ILE A 363 -44.89 -7.82 19.98
C ILE A 363 -45.21 -8.83 21.08
N PRO A 364 -45.23 -8.45 22.36
CA PRO A 364 -45.66 -9.34 23.42
C PRO A 364 -47.08 -9.82 23.11
N ALA A 365 -47.35 -11.12 23.32
CA ALA A 365 -48.64 -11.74 23.06
C ALA A 365 -49.86 -11.04 23.70
N SER A 366 -49.63 -10.10 24.63
CA SER A 366 -50.65 -9.28 25.29
C SER A 366 -51.14 -8.08 24.47
N ALA A 367 -50.51 -7.71 23.35
CA ALA A 367 -50.92 -6.59 22.51
C ALA A 367 -51.44 -7.04 21.14
N LYS A 368 -52.60 -7.73 21.13
CA LYS A 368 -53.66 -7.67 20.08
C LYS A 368 -54.72 -8.74 20.33
N THR A 369 -55.97 -8.30 20.44
CA THR A 369 -57.15 -9.16 20.53
C THR A 369 -57.37 -9.94 19.23
N ASN A 370 -57.43 -11.27 19.34
CA ASN A 370 -58.02 -12.24 18.40
C ASN A 370 -57.65 -12.12 16.92
N THR A 371 -56.53 -12.74 16.56
CA THR A 371 -56.39 -13.96 15.73
C THR A 371 -54.93 -13.98 15.28
N GLY A 372 -54.21 -15.08 15.53
CA GLY A 372 -52.75 -15.21 15.37
C GLY A 372 -52.17 -14.46 14.17
N GLY A 373 -51.69 -13.24 14.41
CA GLY A 373 -51.12 -12.37 13.40
C GLY A 373 -49.63 -12.66 13.22
N PRO A 374 -49.13 -12.73 11.98
CA PRO A 374 -47.74 -13.07 11.68
C PRO A 374 -46.76 -11.95 12.05
N SER A 375 -45.51 -12.34 12.30
CA SER A 375 -44.35 -11.45 12.26
C SER A 375 -44.02 -11.18 10.78
N VAL A 376 -43.97 -9.90 10.40
CA VAL A 376 -43.67 -9.47 9.01
C VAL A 376 -42.20 -9.08 8.92
N ILE A 377 -41.47 -9.67 7.97
CA ILE A 377 -40.16 -9.18 7.51
C ILE A 377 -40.37 -8.63 6.10
N ALA A 378 -40.04 -7.35 5.90
CA ALA A 378 -40.03 -6.71 4.59
C ALA A 378 -38.64 -6.85 3.95
N LEU A 379 -38.59 -7.21 2.68
CA LEU A 379 -37.36 -7.31 1.89
C LEU A 379 -37.17 -6.01 1.07
N ASP A 380 -35.91 -5.68 0.75
CA ASP A 380 -35.58 -4.51 -0.07
C ASP A 380 -35.67 -4.77 -1.59
N GLU A 381 -35.38 -3.73 -2.37
CA GLU A 381 -35.59 -3.56 -3.82
C GLU A 381 -34.84 -4.56 -4.73
N SER A 382 -34.03 -5.46 -4.17
CA SER A 382 -33.11 -6.29 -4.95
C SER A 382 -33.64 -7.68 -5.33
N GLU A 383 -34.91 -8.02 -5.04
CA GLU A 383 -35.55 -9.34 -5.29
C GLU A 383 -34.74 -10.56 -4.79
N THR A 384 -33.68 -10.33 -4.03
CA THR A 384 -32.74 -11.35 -3.58
C THR A 384 -32.93 -11.50 -2.08
N ILE A 385 -33.35 -12.68 -1.64
CA ILE A 385 -33.37 -13.00 -0.21
C ILE A 385 -31.93 -12.93 0.29
N LEU A 386 -31.63 -12.00 1.21
CA LEU A 386 -30.31 -11.91 1.85
C LEU A 386 -29.90 -13.31 2.35
N GLU A 387 -28.63 -13.68 2.17
CA GLU A 387 -28.12 -15.02 2.51
C GLU A 387 -28.43 -15.42 3.96
N GLU A 388 -28.43 -14.45 4.87
CA GLU A 388 -28.81 -14.59 6.28
C GLU A 388 -30.27 -15.06 6.48
N ILE A 389 -31.20 -14.58 5.64
CA ILE A 389 -32.62 -14.97 5.68
C ILE A 389 -32.80 -16.37 5.08
N TYR A 390 -32.07 -16.72 4.01
CA TYR A 390 -32.11 -18.06 3.43
C TYR A 390 -31.54 -19.10 4.41
N TYR A 391 -30.46 -18.76 5.11
CA TYR A 391 -29.87 -19.60 6.15
C TYR A 391 -30.81 -19.77 7.36
N TYR A 392 -31.50 -18.69 7.76
CA TYR A 392 -32.51 -18.74 8.81
C TYR A 392 -33.68 -19.69 8.46
N LEU A 393 -34.23 -19.59 7.25
CA LEU A 393 -35.34 -20.43 6.80
C LEU A 393 -34.96 -21.92 6.69
N THR A 394 -33.74 -22.21 6.25
CA THR A 394 -33.25 -23.59 6.08
C THR A 394 -32.88 -24.25 7.40
N LEU A 395 -32.32 -23.50 8.36
CA LEU A 395 -31.89 -24.05 9.65
C LEU A 395 -33.05 -24.28 10.62
N TYR A 396 -34.01 -23.35 10.69
CA TYR A 396 -35.11 -23.41 11.66
C TYR A 396 -36.36 -24.07 11.11
N ASN A 397 -36.45 -24.26 9.79
CA ASN A 397 -37.55 -24.90 9.06
C ASN A 397 -38.91 -24.70 9.75
N PRO A 398 -39.33 -23.44 10.02
CA PRO A 398 -40.61 -23.21 10.67
C PRO A 398 -41.68 -23.81 9.76
N ALA A 399 -42.43 -24.77 10.27
CA ALA A 399 -43.40 -25.56 9.50
C ALA A 399 -44.45 -24.73 8.73
N ASN A 400 -44.51 -23.42 8.99
CA ASN A 400 -45.48 -22.46 8.50
C ASN A 400 -44.81 -21.14 8.00
N ALA A 401 -43.63 -21.19 7.37
CA ALA A 401 -43.14 -20.04 6.60
C ALA A 401 -43.85 -19.97 5.24
N TYR A 402 -44.49 -18.84 4.95
CA TYR A 402 -45.13 -18.58 3.67
C TYR A 402 -44.50 -17.34 3.04
N LEU A 403 -44.01 -17.48 1.81
CA LEU A 403 -43.70 -16.36 0.92
C LEU A 403 -45.01 -15.90 0.28
N VAL A 404 -45.38 -14.65 0.50
CA VAL A 404 -46.51 -14.05 -0.21
C VAL A 404 -45.98 -12.92 -1.07
N ASP A 405 -45.98 -13.22 -2.37
CA ASP A 405 -45.81 -12.23 -3.41
C ASP A 405 -47.10 -11.39 -3.50
N THR A 406 -46.97 -10.09 -3.27
CA THR A 406 -48.11 -9.16 -3.40
C THR A 406 -48.09 -8.40 -4.73
N SER A 407 -47.27 -8.80 -5.70
CA SER A 407 -47.28 -8.29 -7.07
C SER A 407 -48.53 -8.75 -7.84
N GLY A 408 -49.72 -8.51 -7.28
CA GLY A 408 -50.99 -8.82 -7.92
C GLY A 408 -51.20 -8.02 -9.20
N THR A 409 -50.53 -8.46 -10.28
CA THR A 409 -50.73 -8.22 -11.72
C THR A 409 -49.87 -9.20 -12.50
#